data_AF-A0A1V6QZ26-F1
#
_entry.id   AF-A0A1V6QZ26-F1
#
_cell.length_a   1.000
_cell.length_b   1.000
_cell.length_c   1.000
_cell.angle_alpha   90.00
_cell.angle_beta   90.00
_cell.angle_gamma   90.00
#
_symmetry.space_group_name_H-M   'P 1'
#
loop_
_entity.id
_entity.type
_entity.pdbx_description
1 polymer ?
#
loop_
_entity_poly.entity_id
_entity_poly.type
_entity_poly.pdbx_seq_one_letter_code
_entity_poly.pdbx_strand_id
1 'polypeptide(L)'
;MAPSEQSWVPPNRPAGIPTTTLDVPPATSTPARRYGKTQDEGARCQRWLEDPTDPTCQIQPSTLTVDDLLSTRWYVHTMHNNIPFQVAENAFELGYTNGAVYNQTLTQSHAGGELGLAGCENIYDILVGKGLIIAEGMFRSDGPQFSQIARAHMQEVTDPQSLRHFYACDIVNIETKSFIEKVLYSSRNDLTWPPVCAAPLIWEYNTPEYQGLLGTRIGKCAVYLVLEIFPRGTYYIARVVTWDVDCSIEIRFDIEPIPASMGSTD
;
A
#
# COMPACT_ATOMS: atom_id res chain seq x y z
N MET A 1 -12.79 17.28 -29.81
CA MET A 1 -11.55 17.60 -29.09
C MET A 1 -11.10 16.33 -28.41
N ALA A 2 -9.96 15.77 -28.81
CA ALA A 2 -9.41 14.57 -28.19
C ALA A 2 -8.87 14.92 -26.78
N PRO A 3 -9.01 14.06 -25.76
CA PRO A 3 -8.36 14.27 -24.48
C PRO A 3 -6.85 14.25 -24.69
N SER A 4 -6.15 15.25 -24.18
CA SER A 4 -4.69 15.32 -24.19
C SER A 4 -4.12 14.12 -23.43
N GLU A 5 -3.42 13.22 -24.12
CA GLU A 5 -2.56 12.23 -23.51
C GLU A 5 -1.47 12.97 -22.71
N GLN A 6 -1.66 13.07 -21.40
CA GLN A 6 -0.57 13.48 -20.52
C GLN A 6 0.50 12.38 -20.56
N SER A 7 1.63 12.69 -21.19
CA SER A 7 2.85 11.89 -21.12
C SER A 7 3.35 11.90 -19.67
N TRP A 8 2.88 10.95 -18.88
CA TRP A 8 3.38 10.74 -17.53
C TRP A 8 4.78 10.15 -17.62
N VAL A 9 5.76 10.89 -17.11
CA VAL A 9 7.12 10.43 -16.85
C VAL A 9 7.20 10.09 -15.37
N PRO A 10 7.76 8.94 -14.97
CA PRO A 10 7.93 8.62 -13.55
C PRO A 10 8.66 9.77 -12.84
N PRO A 11 8.20 10.17 -11.64
CA PRO A 11 8.86 11.24 -10.90
C PRO A 11 10.31 10.86 -10.56
N ASN A 12 11.21 11.82 -10.72
CA ASN A 12 12.60 11.68 -10.31
C ASN A 12 12.68 11.58 -8.77
N ARG A 13 13.60 10.74 -8.30
CA ARG A 13 13.95 10.57 -6.89
C ARG A 13 14.19 11.94 -6.22
N PRO A 14 13.65 12.22 -5.02
CA PRO A 14 13.92 13.48 -4.30
C PRO A 14 15.43 13.71 -4.16
N ALA A 15 15.90 14.89 -4.57
CA ALA A 15 17.30 15.27 -4.50
C ALA A 15 17.66 15.68 -3.07
N GLY A 16 18.52 14.91 -2.40
CA GLY A 16 19.04 15.29 -1.08
C GLY A 16 19.50 14.16 -0.16
N ILE A 17 19.20 12.90 -0.49
CA ILE A 17 19.63 11.74 0.31
C ILE A 17 20.89 11.16 -0.33
N PRO A 18 21.98 10.90 0.42
CA PRO A 18 23.19 10.29 -0.11
C PRO A 18 22.85 9.03 -0.90
N THR A 19 23.21 9.06 -2.19
CA THR A 19 23.12 7.93 -3.11
C THR A 19 24.10 6.85 -2.65
N THR A 20 23.73 6.12 -1.62
CA THR A 20 24.13 4.73 -1.50
C THR A 20 22.95 3.94 -2.06
N THR A 21 22.73 4.06 -3.38
CA THR A 21 22.11 2.95 -4.10
C THR A 21 23.12 1.82 -3.93
N LEU A 22 22.96 1.07 -2.87
CA LEU A 22 23.62 -0.19 -2.73
C LEU A 22 23.13 -1.02 -3.93
N ASP A 23 24.02 -1.33 -4.86
CA ASP A 23 23.91 -2.45 -5.80
C ASP A 23 23.88 -3.77 -4.99
N VAL A 24 22.99 -3.84 -3.99
CA VAL A 24 22.87 -4.97 -3.09
C VAL A 24 21.96 -5.98 -3.76
N PRO A 25 22.45 -7.21 -3.99
CA PRO A 25 21.62 -8.30 -4.48
C PRO A 25 20.45 -8.54 -3.51
N PRO A 26 19.38 -9.26 -3.91
CA PRO A 26 18.31 -9.60 -2.98
C PRO A 26 18.92 -10.23 -1.72
N ALA A 27 18.41 -9.79 -0.58
CA ALA A 27 18.81 -10.09 0.80
C ALA A 27 19.79 -11.28 0.95
N THR A 28 21.08 -11.04 0.75
CA THR A 28 22.11 -12.02 1.19
C THR A 28 22.29 -11.99 2.71
N SER A 29 21.76 -10.96 3.38
CA SER A 29 21.70 -10.86 4.83
C SER A 29 20.26 -10.96 5.34
N THR A 30 20.06 -11.88 6.29
CA THR A 30 18.82 -11.92 7.08
C THR A 30 18.82 -10.73 8.05
N PRO A 31 17.80 -9.87 8.04
CA PRO A 31 17.74 -8.73 8.95
C PRO A 31 17.70 -9.15 10.41
N ALA A 32 18.19 -8.30 11.30
CA ALA A 32 18.12 -8.54 12.74
C ALA A 32 16.65 -8.73 13.18
N ARG A 33 16.36 -9.76 13.98
CA ARG A 33 14.99 -10.04 14.46
C ARG A 33 14.64 -9.15 15.65
N ARG A 34 14.14 -7.95 15.37
CA ARG A 34 13.72 -6.95 16.38
C ARG A 34 12.24 -7.04 16.74
N TYR A 35 11.39 -7.46 15.79
CA TYR A 35 9.93 -7.36 15.94
C TYR A 35 9.19 -8.71 15.97
N GLY A 36 9.92 -9.79 16.25
CA GLY A 36 9.36 -11.12 16.47
C GLY A 36 8.42 -11.58 15.35
N LYS A 37 7.24 -12.09 15.74
CA LYS A 37 6.26 -12.66 14.81
C LYS A 37 5.82 -11.68 13.71
N THR A 38 5.65 -10.40 14.04
CA THR A 38 5.25 -9.39 13.04
C THR A 38 6.33 -9.27 11.97
N GLN A 39 7.60 -9.22 12.36
CA GLN A 39 8.72 -9.21 11.40
C GLN A 39 8.76 -10.48 10.55
N ASP A 40 8.59 -11.65 11.16
CA ASP A 40 8.61 -12.94 10.45
C ASP A 40 7.49 -13.01 9.41
N GLU A 41 6.31 -12.48 9.73
CA GLU A 41 5.18 -12.39 8.81
C GLU A 41 5.46 -11.41 7.65
N GLY A 42 6.10 -10.28 7.92
CA GLY A 42 6.47 -9.34 6.87
C GLY A 42 7.63 -9.82 6.01
N ALA A 43 8.61 -10.52 6.56
CA ALA A 43 9.66 -11.19 5.79
C ALA A 43 9.06 -12.27 4.87
N ARG A 44 8.01 -12.98 5.30
CA ARG A 44 7.24 -13.87 4.42
C ARG A 44 6.53 -13.08 3.32
N CYS A 45 5.89 -11.97 3.63
CA CYS A 45 5.22 -11.12 2.64
C CYS A 45 6.18 -10.55 1.60
N GLN A 46 7.36 -10.11 2.04
CA GLN A 46 8.46 -9.67 1.17
C GLN A 46 8.87 -10.80 0.20
N ARG A 47 9.11 -12.02 0.69
CA ARG A 47 9.45 -13.17 -0.16
C ARG A 47 8.37 -13.49 -1.18
N TRP A 48 7.08 -13.33 -0.85
CA TRP A 48 5.99 -13.57 -1.80
C TRP A 48 6.03 -12.63 -3.02
N LEU A 49 6.50 -11.39 -2.83
CA LEU A 49 6.67 -10.41 -3.90
C LEU A 49 7.84 -10.79 -4.82
N GLU A 50 8.94 -11.27 -4.23
CA GLU A 50 10.22 -11.50 -4.92
C GLU A 50 10.31 -12.86 -5.60
N ASP A 51 9.85 -13.92 -4.92
CA ASP A 51 9.97 -15.28 -5.41
C ASP A 51 8.63 -15.69 -6.06
N PRO A 52 8.56 -15.80 -7.40
CA PRO A 52 7.35 -16.26 -8.07
C PRO A 52 7.03 -17.74 -7.78
N THR A 53 7.99 -18.51 -7.27
CA THR A 53 7.86 -19.94 -7.02
C THR A 53 7.53 -20.29 -5.56
N ASP A 54 7.54 -19.32 -4.64
CA ASP A 54 7.26 -19.59 -3.21
C ASP A 54 5.86 -20.24 -3.07
N PRO A 55 5.77 -21.51 -2.63
CA PRO A 55 4.53 -22.27 -2.57
C PRO A 55 3.65 -21.87 -1.39
N THR A 56 4.16 -21.03 -0.48
CA THR A 56 3.41 -20.55 0.69
C THR A 56 2.54 -19.34 0.38
N CYS A 57 2.74 -18.70 -0.77
CA CYS A 57 1.90 -17.60 -1.23
C CYS A 57 0.55 -18.14 -1.74
N GLN A 58 -0.52 -17.82 -1.01
CA GLN A 58 -1.89 -18.23 -1.36
C GLN A 58 -2.66 -17.12 -2.10
N ILE A 59 -2.04 -15.97 -2.32
CA ILE A 59 -2.69 -14.85 -3.01
C ILE A 59 -2.69 -15.17 -4.50
N GLN A 60 -3.87 -15.18 -5.09
CA GLN A 60 -4.10 -15.40 -6.51
C GLN A 60 -4.71 -14.14 -7.11
N PRO A 61 -4.31 -13.73 -8.32
CA PRO A 61 -4.95 -12.62 -9.02
C PRO A 61 -6.45 -12.85 -9.14
N SER A 62 -7.24 -11.85 -8.79
CA SER A 62 -8.69 -11.85 -8.96
C SER A 62 -9.08 -11.32 -10.33
N THR A 63 -10.20 -11.80 -10.86
CA THR A 63 -10.86 -11.22 -12.04
C THR A 63 -11.98 -10.26 -11.68
N LEU A 64 -12.19 -9.97 -10.39
CA LEU A 64 -13.25 -9.09 -9.89
C LEU A 64 -13.26 -7.73 -10.60
N THR A 65 -14.42 -7.30 -11.06
CA THR A 65 -14.67 -6.00 -11.67
C THR A 65 -15.66 -5.18 -10.85
N VAL A 66 -15.80 -3.88 -11.17
CA VAL A 66 -16.85 -3.04 -10.57
C VAL A 66 -18.24 -3.55 -10.94
N ASP A 67 -18.42 -4.05 -12.17
CA ASP A 67 -19.67 -4.69 -12.61
C ASP A 67 -20.04 -5.92 -11.77
N ASP A 68 -19.07 -6.75 -11.39
CA ASP A 68 -19.30 -7.89 -10.50
C ASP A 68 -19.79 -7.43 -9.12
N LEU A 69 -19.22 -6.34 -8.59
CA LEU A 69 -19.65 -5.75 -7.31
C LEU A 69 -21.10 -5.26 -7.39
N LEU A 70 -21.44 -4.52 -8.45
CA LEU A 70 -22.81 -4.05 -8.68
C LEU A 70 -23.79 -5.21 -8.83
N SER A 71 -23.40 -6.28 -9.54
CA SER A 71 -24.24 -7.48 -9.72
C SER A 71 -24.53 -8.21 -8.41
N THR A 72 -23.61 -8.10 -7.44
CA THR A 72 -23.72 -8.67 -6.09
C THR A 72 -24.25 -7.67 -5.06
N ARG A 73 -24.87 -6.58 -5.52
CA ARG A 73 -25.55 -5.55 -4.71
C ARG A 73 -24.61 -4.77 -3.79
N TRP A 74 -23.34 -4.64 -4.15
CA TRP A 74 -22.52 -3.60 -3.56
C TRP A 74 -23.01 -2.24 -4.02
N TYR A 75 -23.07 -1.30 -3.10
CA TYR A 75 -23.22 0.11 -3.41
C TYR A 75 -21.87 0.67 -3.83
N VAL A 76 -21.82 1.34 -4.96
CA VAL A 76 -20.61 2.01 -5.47
C VAL A 76 -20.99 3.43 -5.84
N HIS A 77 -20.34 4.41 -5.21
CA HIS A 77 -20.53 5.82 -5.50
C HIS A 77 -19.19 6.49 -5.78
N THR A 78 -19.05 7.03 -6.98
CA THR A 78 -17.82 7.68 -7.44
C THR A 78 -18.01 9.18 -7.61
N MET A 79 -17.04 9.94 -7.11
CA MET A 79 -16.92 11.38 -7.29
C MET A 79 -15.49 11.74 -7.68
N HIS A 80 -15.29 12.91 -8.29
CA HIS A 80 -13.95 13.42 -8.57
C HIS A 80 -13.47 14.31 -7.42
N ASN A 81 -12.33 13.98 -6.84
CA ASN A 81 -11.78 14.72 -5.70
C ASN A 81 -10.30 15.06 -5.87
N ASN A 82 -9.88 16.05 -5.09
CA ASN A 82 -8.48 16.41 -4.88
C ASN A 82 -7.77 15.34 -4.04
N ILE A 83 -6.44 15.37 -4.03
CA ILE A 83 -5.68 14.53 -3.09
C ILE A 83 -5.98 15.02 -1.65
N PRO A 84 -6.27 14.11 -0.70
CA PRO A 84 -6.60 14.49 0.67
C PRO A 84 -5.46 15.25 1.34
N PHE A 85 -5.80 16.24 2.16
CA PHE A 85 -4.82 17.19 2.69
C PHE A 85 -3.73 16.50 3.53
N GLN A 86 -4.07 15.43 4.25
CA GLN A 86 -3.15 14.70 5.12
C GLN A 86 -1.98 14.00 4.38
N VAL A 87 -2.12 13.75 3.08
CA VAL A 87 -1.06 13.16 2.25
C VAL A 87 -0.65 14.04 1.07
N ALA A 88 -1.29 15.19 0.91
CA ALA A 88 -1.16 16.09 -0.24
C ALA A 88 0.29 16.55 -0.45
N GLU A 89 0.95 17.09 0.57
CA GLU A 89 2.33 17.57 0.47
C GLU A 89 3.28 16.47 -0.01
N ASN A 90 3.19 15.30 0.63
CA ASN A 90 4.00 14.14 0.30
C ASN A 90 3.72 13.59 -1.12
N ALA A 91 2.47 13.63 -1.59
CA ALA A 91 2.13 13.24 -2.94
C ALA A 91 2.62 14.26 -3.99
N PHE A 92 2.59 15.56 -3.68
CA PHE A 92 3.07 16.60 -4.60
C PHE A 92 4.58 16.57 -4.77
N GLU A 93 5.33 16.24 -3.73
CA GLU A 93 6.77 16.00 -3.82
C GLU A 93 7.11 14.83 -4.77
N LEU A 94 6.20 13.86 -4.90
CA LEU A 94 6.28 12.77 -5.87
C LEU A 94 5.71 13.15 -7.26
N GLY A 95 5.41 14.42 -7.50
CA GLY A 95 4.96 14.91 -8.80
C GLY A 95 3.48 14.66 -9.11
N TYR A 96 2.67 14.21 -8.15
CA TYR A 96 1.22 14.22 -8.31
C TYR A 96 0.71 15.66 -8.27
N THR A 97 -0.38 15.92 -8.99
CA THR A 97 -0.98 17.27 -9.00
C THR A 97 -2.23 17.29 -8.12
N ASN A 98 -2.49 18.44 -7.50
CA ASN A 98 -3.76 18.65 -6.82
C ASN A 98 -4.81 19.12 -7.82
N GLY A 99 -5.66 18.20 -8.26
CA GLY A 99 -6.81 18.52 -9.09
C GLY A 99 -7.93 17.55 -8.80
N ALA A 100 -9.17 17.99 -8.97
CA ALA A 100 -10.36 17.15 -8.85
C ALA A 100 -10.50 16.26 -10.10
N VAL A 101 -9.48 15.42 -10.32
CA VAL A 101 -9.32 14.54 -11.47
C VAL A 101 -9.18 13.08 -11.05
N TYR A 102 -9.08 12.81 -9.74
CA TYR A 102 -9.00 11.46 -9.21
C TYR A 102 -10.39 10.94 -8.89
N ASN A 103 -10.64 9.66 -9.16
CA ASN A 103 -11.90 9.03 -8.82
C ASN A 103 -11.84 8.56 -7.37
N GLN A 104 -12.54 9.26 -6.49
CA GLN A 104 -12.82 8.76 -5.14
C GLN A 104 -14.11 7.97 -5.15
N THR A 105 -14.01 6.71 -4.72
CA THR A 105 -15.12 5.77 -4.76
C THR A 105 -15.39 5.20 -3.38
N LEU A 106 -16.61 5.43 -2.90
CA LEU A 106 -17.16 4.77 -1.73
C LEU A 106 -17.85 3.48 -2.18
N THR A 107 -17.33 2.34 -1.72
CA THR A 107 -17.82 1.00 -2.02
C THR A 107 -18.28 0.33 -0.74
N GLN A 108 -19.56 -0.01 -0.67
CA GLN A 108 -20.20 -0.47 0.55
C GLN A 108 -21.08 -1.71 0.32
N SER A 109 -21.12 -2.58 1.32
CA SER A 109 -22.11 -3.65 1.41
C SER A 109 -22.40 -3.96 2.87
N HIS A 110 -23.46 -4.72 3.12
CA HIS A 110 -23.73 -5.26 4.45
C HIS A 110 -23.39 -6.74 4.46
N ALA A 111 -22.65 -7.17 5.48
CA ALA A 111 -22.25 -8.56 5.63
C ALA A 111 -23.48 -9.47 5.80
N GLY A 112 -23.48 -10.58 5.07
CA GLY A 112 -24.59 -11.56 5.03
C GLY A 112 -24.42 -12.75 5.98
N GLY A 113 -23.37 -12.73 6.81
CA GLY A 113 -22.87 -13.87 7.59
C GLY A 113 -23.60 -14.20 8.89
N GLU A 114 -22.90 -14.92 9.78
CA GLU A 114 -23.43 -15.44 11.05
C GLU A 114 -23.89 -14.33 12.02
N LEU A 115 -24.72 -14.73 13.00
CA LEU A 115 -25.17 -13.87 14.11
C LEU A 115 -23.96 -13.23 14.81
N GLY A 116 -23.88 -11.90 14.75
CA GLY A 116 -22.77 -11.09 15.29
C GLY A 116 -21.98 -10.33 14.24
N LEU A 117 -22.01 -10.78 12.98
CA LEU A 117 -21.44 -10.08 11.81
C LEU A 117 -22.51 -9.66 10.81
N ALA A 118 -23.69 -10.29 10.83
CA ALA A 118 -24.81 -9.92 9.99
C ALA A 118 -25.17 -8.43 10.15
N GLY A 119 -25.20 -7.70 9.04
CA GLY A 119 -25.49 -6.27 9.03
C GLY A 119 -24.31 -5.36 9.39
N CYS A 120 -23.13 -5.90 9.68
CA CYS A 120 -21.92 -5.08 9.72
C CYS A 120 -21.63 -4.53 8.32
N GLU A 121 -21.33 -3.25 8.25
CA GLU A 121 -21.02 -2.59 6.99
C GLU A 121 -19.59 -2.94 6.56
N ASN A 122 -19.39 -3.38 5.31
CA ASN A 122 -18.08 -3.38 4.66
C ASN A 122 -17.94 -2.03 3.96
N ILE A 123 -16.80 -1.37 4.12
CA ILE A 123 -16.56 -0.03 3.57
C ILE A 123 -15.16 0.03 2.96
N TYR A 124 -15.11 0.51 1.73
CA TYR A 124 -13.87 0.94 1.09
C TYR A 124 -14.07 2.34 0.54
N ASP A 125 -13.31 3.30 1.04
CA ASP A 125 -13.24 4.65 0.50
C ASP A 125 -11.85 4.82 -0.11
N ILE A 126 -11.80 4.81 -1.44
CA ILE A 126 -10.56 4.72 -2.20
C ILE A 126 -10.56 5.80 -3.27
N LEU A 127 -9.52 6.64 -3.24
CA LEU A 127 -9.18 7.55 -4.31
C LEU A 127 -8.15 6.91 -5.24
N VAL A 128 -8.43 6.92 -6.53
CA VAL A 128 -7.59 6.28 -7.55
C VAL A 128 -7.25 7.25 -8.68
N GLY A 129 -6.00 7.18 -9.14
CA GLY A 129 -5.53 7.82 -10.36
C GLY A 129 -4.35 7.08 -10.97
N LYS A 130 -3.81 7.63 -12.06
CA LYS A 130 -2.65 7.04 -12.74
C LYS A 130 -1.46 6.92 -11.78
N GLY A 131 -1.08 5.69 -11.48
CA GLY A 131 0.02 5.38 -10.57
C GLY A 131 -0.24 5.59 -9.07
N LEU A 132 -1.46 5.92 -8.66
CA LEU A 132 -1.77 6.31 -7.28
C LEU A 132 -3.05 5.65 -6.78
N ILE A 133 -2.98 5.05 -5.59
CA ILE A 133 -4.13 4.66 -4.78
C ILE A 133 -3.99 5.29 -3.40
N ILE A 134 -5.05 5.91 -2.91
CA ILE A 134 -5.17 6.42 -1.54
C ILE A 134 -6.39 5.77 -0.92
N ALA A 135 -6.21 5.07 0.19
CA ALA A 135 -7.30 4.49 0.97
C ALA A 135 -7.56 5.37 2.20
N GLU A 136 -8.71 6.06 2.20
CA GLU A 136 -9.19 6.84 3.34
C GLU A 136 -10.05 5.99 4.29
N GLY A 137 -10.63 4.90 3.79
CA GLY A 137 -11.43 3.97 4.58
C GLY A 137 -11.25 2.53 4.14
N MET A 138 -10.97 1.63 5.08
CA MET A 138 -10.89 0.19 4.83
C MET A 138 -11.45 -0.59 6.01
N PHE A 139 -12.63 -1.17 5.83
CA PHE A 139 -13.23 -2.08 6.79
C PHE A 139 -13.92 -3.24 6.08
N ARG A 140 -13.66 -4.45 6.59
CA ARG A 140 -14.13 -5.70 6.00
C ARG A 140 -14.49 -6.70 7.09
N SER A 141 -15.75 -7.11 7.09
CA SER A 141 -16.28 -8.25 7.84
C SER A 141 -16.31 -9.51 6.97
N ASP A 142 -16.78 -9.40 5.73
CA ASP A 142 -16.83 -10.49 4.74
C ASP A 142 -16.56 -9.95 3.31
N GLY A 143 -16.78 -10.78 2.29
CA GLY A 143 -16.64 -10.36 0.89
C GLY A 143 -15.19 -10.25 0.37
N PRO A 144 -14.99 -9.57 -0.78
CA PRO A 144 -13.68 -9.41 -1.42
C PRO A 144 -12.67 -8.69 -0.53
N GLN A 145 -11.38 -8.92 -0.78
CA GLN A 145 -10.30 -8.23 -0.07
C GLN A 145 -10.12 -6.81 -0.62
N PHE A 146 -9.54 -5.91 0.20
CA PHE A 146 -9.19 -4.55 -0.22
C PHE A 146 -8.40 -4.53 -1.54
N SER A 147 -7.41 -5.41 -1.70
CA SER A 147 -6.58 -5.47 -2.92
C SER A 147 -7.41 -5.70 -4.18
N GLN A 148 -8.43 -6.55 -4.10
CA GLN A 148 -9.32 -6.89 -5.21
C GLN A 148 -10.25 -5.71 -5.55
N ILE A 149 -10.80 -5.05 -4.54
CA ILE A 149 -11.64 -3.85 -4.72
C ILE A 149 -10.82 -2.71 -5.33
N ALA A 150 -9.61 -2.46 -4.79
CA ALA A 150 -8.72 -1.42 -5.26
C ALA A 150 -8.27 -1.65 -6.70
N ARG A 151 -7.92 -2.89 -7.07
CA ARG A 151 -7.58 -3.25 -8.47
C ARG A 151 -8.78 -3.02 -9.40
N ALA A 152 -9.99 -3.44 -9.00
CA ALA A 152 -11.19 -3.25 -9.81
C ALA A 152 -11.46 -1.78 -10.11
N HIS A 153 -11.38 -0.90 -9.10
CA HIS A 153 -11.52 0.55 -9.30
C HIS A 153 -10.40 1.16 -10.13
N MET A 154 -9.17 0.70 -9.94
CA MET A 154 -8.06 1.19 -10.74
C MET A 154 -8.22 0.86 -12.22
N GLN A 155 -8.72 -0.33 -12.53
CA GLN A 155 -8.97 -0.78 -13.90
C GLN A 155 -10.00 0.08 -14.64
N GLU A 156 -10.97 0.67 -13.93
CA GLU A 156 -11.95 1.60 -14.54
C GLU A 156 -11.33 2.94 -14.96
N VAL A 157 -10.20 3.32 -14.35
CA VAL A 157 -9.59 4.65 -14.53
C VAL A 157 -8.34 4.58 -15.40
N THR A 158 -7.53 3.54 -15.25
CA THR A 158 -6.20 3.44 -15.84
C THR A 158 -5.72 1.98 -15.90
N ASP A 159 -4.57 1.74 -16.52
CA ASP A 159 -3.91 0.44 -16.41
C ASP A 159 -3.47 0.20 -14.95
N PRO A 160 -3.95 -0.86 -14.27
CA PRO A 160 -3.53 -1.17 -12.91
C PRO A 160 -2.00 -1.26 -12.74
N GLN A 161 -1.27 -1.73 -13.76
CA GLN A 161 0.19 -1.84 -13.71
C GLN A 161 0.91 -0.49 -13.70
N SER A 162 0.18 0.62 -13.88
CA SER A 162 0.72 1.95 -13.66
C SER A 162 1.00 2.26 -12.18
N LEU A 163 0.46 1.48 -11.22
CA LEU A 163 0.59 1.75 -9.78
C LEU A 163 2.04 1.94 -9.34
N ARG A 164 2.32 3.04 -8.62
CA ARG A 164 3.64 3.32 -8.02
C ARG A 164 3.56 3.68 -6.55
N HIS A 165 2.47 4.27 -6.10
CA HIS A 165 2.32 4.65 -4.70
C HIS A 165 0.96 4.23 -4.16
N PHE A 166 0.98 3.61 -2.99
CA PHE A 166 -0.21 3.29 -2.21
C PHE A 166 -0.14 4.01 -0.87
N TYR A 167 -1.15 4.81 -0.56
CA TYR A 167 -1.33 5.47 0.72
C TYR A 167 -2.48 4.84 1.50
N ALA A 168 -2.31 4.69 2.80
CA ALA A 168 -3.41 4.42 3.71
C ALA A 168 -3.44 5.51 4.78
N CYS A 169 -4.58 6.18 4.88
CA CYS A 169 -4.76 7.33 5.73
C CYS A 169 -5.43 6.98 7.06
N ASP A 170 -5.25 7.86 8.05
CA ASP A 170 -5.96 7.81 9.33
C ASP A 170 -5.95 6.41 9.93
N ILE A 171 -4.77 5.80 10.09
CA ILE A 171 -4.67 4.40 10.51
C ILE A 171 -5.24 4.20 11.93
N VAL A 172 -6.51 3.79 11.97
CA VAL A 172 -7.24 3.40 13.19
C VAL A 172 -7.18 1.91 13.48
N ASN A 173 -6.63 1.10 12.55
CA ASN A 173 -6.45 -0.33 12.76
C ASN A 173 -5.57 -0.58 13.99
N ILE A 174 -6.16 -1.13 15.06
CA ILE A 174 -5.52 -1.26 16.38
C ILE A 174 -4.20 -2.03 16.31
N GLU A 175 -4.10 -3.08 15.48
CA GLU A 175 -2.88 -3.88 15.34
C GLU A 175 -1.75 -3.03 14.73
N THR A 176 -2.02 -2.37 13.61
CA THR A 176 -1.03 -1.55 12.88
C THR A 176 -0.66 -0.31 13.69
N LYS A 177 -1.66 0.40 14.23
CA LYS A 177 -1.46 1.57 15.10
C LYS A 177 -0.62 1.20 16.32
N SER A 178 -0.98 0.14 17.03
CA SER A 178 -0.23 -0.29 18.20
C SER A 178 1.20 -0.73 17.87
N PHE A 179 1.42 -1.34 16.69
CA PHE A 179 2.77 -1.65 16.24
C PHE A 179 3.58 -0.38 16.04
N ILE A 180 3.05 0.61 15.33
CA ILE A 180 3.74 1.86 15.04
C ILE A 180 4.04 2.64 16.33
N GLU A 181 3.02 2.92 17.14
CA GLU A 181 3.16 3.81 18.31
C GLU A 181 3.96 3.18 19.46
N LYS A 182 3.86 1.86 19.65
CA LYS A 182 4.40 1.21 20.87
C LYS A 182 5.60 0.32 20.61
N VAL A 183 5.80 -0.12 19.37
CA VAL A 183 6.86 -1.08 19.02
C VAL A 183 7.89 -0.44 18.11
N LEU A 184 7.46 0.16 16.98
CA LEU A 184 8.35 0.80 16.02
C LEU A 184 8.94 2.10 16.58
N TYR A 185 8.08 3.05 16.98
CA TYR A 185 8.49 4.31 17.60
C TYR A 185 8.70 4.15 19.10
N SER A 186 9.72 3.38 19.46
CA SER A 186 10.06 3.10 20.86
C SER A 186 11.49 3.50 21.17
N SER A 187 11.76 3.79 22.45
CA SER A 187 13.11 4.11 22.93
C SER A 187 14.12 2.99 22.71
N ARG A 188 13.66 1.76 22.45
CA ARG A 188 14.54 0.63 22.08
C ARG A 188 15.11 0.75 20.67
N ASN A 189 14.47 1.55 19.82
CA ASN A 189 14.88 1.82 18.44
C ASN A 189 15.40 3.26 18.29
N ASP A 190 15.67 3.96 19.40
CA ASP A 190 16.07 5.36 19.43
C ASP A 190 15.04 6.30 18.77
N LEU A 191 13.76 5.94 18.89
CA LEU A 191 12.62 6.67 18.35
C LEU A 191 11.60 6.98 19.45
N THR A 192 10.75 7.97 19.21
CA THR A 192 9.65 8.33 20.12
C THR A 192 8.38 8.57 19.33
N TRP A 193 7.23 8.23 19.92
CA TRP A 193 5.92 8.61 19.41
C TRP A 193 5.29 9.69 20.30
N PRO A 194 4.70 10.76 19.71
CA PRO A 194 4.80 11.13 18.30
C PRO A 194 6.26 11.42 17.88
N PRO A 195 6.58 11.35 16.58
CA PRO A 195 7.90 11.69 16.06
C PRO A 195 8.32 13.10 16.51
N VAL A 196 9.56 13.28 16.95
CA VAL A 196 10.09 14.62 17.31
C VAL A 196 10.27 15.49 16.06
N CYS A 197 10.54 14.85 14.91
CA CYS A 197 10.63 15.50 13.62
C CYS A 197 9.32 15.29 12.86
N ALA A 198 8.71 16.37 12.37
CA ALA A 198 7.52 16.30 11.51
C ALA A 198 7.82 15.72 10.12
N ALA A 199 9.10 15.53 9.76
CA ALA A 199 9.47 14.96 8.48
C ALA A 199 9.10 13.46 8.44
N PRO A 200 8.56 12.97 7.31
CA PRO A 200 8.28 11.55 7.16
C PRO A 200 9.52 10.67 7.35
N LEU A 201 9.38 9.56 8.09
CA LEU A 201 10.42 8.56 8.24
C LEU A 201 10.33 7.51 7.14
N ILE A 202 11.48 7.17 6.57
CA ILE A 202 11.62 6.22 5.48
C ILE A 202 12.24 4.92 6.01
N TRP A 203 11.54 3.81 5.77
CA TRP A 203 11.97 2.46 6.12
C TRP A 203 12.39 1.74 4.85
N GLU A 204 13.69 1.67 4.67
CA GLU A 204 14.29 1.08 3.46
C GLU A 204 14.04 -0.43 3.39
N TYR A 205 13.97 -0.92 2.16
CA TYR A 205 13.80 -2.33 1.84
C TYR A 205 14.75 -3.23 2.64
N ASN A 206 14.23 -4.39 3.07
CA ASN A 206 14.95 -5.41 3.82
C ASN A 206 15.58 -4.94 5.14
N THR A 207 15.07 -3.86 5.74
CA THR A 207 15.37 -3.52 7.15
C THR A 207 14.41 -4.26 8.10
N PRO A 208 14.78 -4.45 9.38
CA PRO A 208 13.86 -5.00 10.38
C PRO A 208 12.55 -4.21 10.46
N GLU A 209 12.62 -2.88 10.40
CA GLU A 209 11.50 -1.95 10.51
C GLU A 209 10.53 -2.12 9.33
N TYR A 210 11.09 -2.16 8.12
CA TYR A 210 10.36 -2.45 6.89
C TYR A 210 9.61 -3.78 6.97
N GLN A 211 10.29 -4.86 7.38
CA GLN A 211 9.65 -6.17 7.57
C GLN A 211 8.60 -6.14 8.69
N GLY A 212 8.85 -5.40 9.77
CA GLY A 212 7.85 -5.18 10.81
C GLY A 212 6.58 -4.52 10.27
N LEU A 213 6.72 -3.48 9.45
CA LEU A 213 5.60 -2.77 8.84
C LEU A 213 4.83 -3.64 7.85
N LEU A 214 5.52 -4.38 6.98
CA LEU A 214 4.88 -5.33 6.06
C LEU A 214 4.11 -6.45 6.79
N GLY A 215 4.53 -6.79 8.00
CA GLY A 215 3.86 -7.79 8.83
C GLY A 215 2.53 -7.32 9.45
N THR A 216 2.29 -6.01 9.50
CA THR A 216 1.03 -5.45 10.02
C THR A 216 -0.14 -5.71 9.08
N ARG A 217 -1.38 -5.45 9.53
CA ARG A 217 -2.58 -5.58 8.68
C ARG A 217 -2.51 -4.69 7.44
N ILE A 218 -2.12 -3.42 7.61
CA ILE A 218 -2.04 -2.48 6.48
C ILE A 218 -0.87 -2.83 5.55
N GLY A 219 0.28 -3.26 6.11
CA GLY A 219 1.39 -3.77 5.33
C GLY A 219 1.02 -4.97 4.46
N LYS A 220 0.26 -5.92 5.02
CA LYS A 220 -0.29 -7.06 4.26
C LYS A 220 -1.25 -6.61 3.17
N CYS A 221 -2.11 -5.61 3.41
CA CYS A 221 -2.96 -5.04 2.37
C CYS A 221 -2.13 -4.49 1.19
N ALA A 222 -1.04 -3.77 1.48
CA ALA A 222 -0.14 -3.27 0.45
C ALA A 222 0.52 -4.40 -0.36
N VAL A 223 1.01 -5.43 0.33
CA VAL A 223 1.62 -6.61 -0.32
C VAL A 223 0.58 -7.32 -1.20
N TYR A 224 -0.63 -7.53 -0.71
CA TYR A 224 -1.69 -8.20 -1.46
C TYR A 224 -2.12 -7.37 -2.66
N LEU A 225 -2.13 -6.04 -2.55
CA LEU A 225 -2.39 -5.14 -3.66
C LEU A 225 -1.33 -5.28 -4.77
N VAL A 226 -0.04 -5.34 -4.41
CA VAL A 226 1.04 -5.54 -5.38
C VAL A 226 0.90 -6.92 -6.05
N LEU A 227 0.63 -7.99 -5.28
CA LEU A 227 0.43 -9.34 -5.82
C LEU A 227 -0.82 -9.49 -6.69
N GLU A 228 -1.82 -8.64 -6.46
CA GLU A 228 -3.08 -8.61 -7.23
C GLU A 228 -2.91 -7.87 -8.56
N ILE A 229 -2.04 -6.84 -8.61
CA ILE A 229 -1.82 -6.00 -9.79
C ILE A 229 -0.69 -6.53 -10.68
N PHE A 230 0.40 -6.99 -10.07
CA PHE A 230 1.63 -7.34 -10.76
C PHE A 230 1.90 -8.85 -10.68
N PRO A 231 2.42 -9.47 -11.75
CA PRO A 231 2.94 -10.82 -11.66
C PRO A 231 4.01 -10.92 -10.57
N ARG A 232 4.03 -12.03 -9.83
CA ARG A 232 5.06 -12.27 -8.80
C ARG A 232 6.46 -12.22 -9.41
N GLY A 233 7.43 -11.72 -8.65
CA GLY A 233 8.80 -11.57 -9.11
C GLY A 233 9.02 -10.42 -10.09
N THR A 234 8.05 -9.52 -10.28
CA THR A 234 8.21 -8.38 -11.20
C THR A 234 8.22 -7.01 -10.52
N TYR A 235 7.52 -6.86 -9.39
CA TYR A 235 7.47 -5.62 -8.61
C TYR A 235 7.58 -5.92 -7.12
N TYR A 236 8.10 -4.95 -6.38
CA TYR A 236 8.26 -5.04 -4.94
C TYR A 236 7.97 -3.68 -4.28
N ILE A 237 7.81 -3.70 -2.96
CA ILE A 237 7.71 -2.47 -2.17
C ILE A 237 9.15 -2.03 -1.86
N ALA A 238 9.62 -0.94 -2.49
CA ALA A 238 10.99 -0.47 -2.35
C ALA A 238 11.24 0.22 -1.01
N ARG A 239 10.22 0.87 -0.46
CA ARG A 239 10.27 1.47 0.88
C ARG A 239 8.88 1.67 1.44
N VAL A 240 8.82 1.79 2.76
CA VAL A 240 7.62 2.20 3.49
C VAL A 240 7.91 3.54 4.13
N VAL A 241 6.96 4.48 4.09
CA VAL A 241 7.12 5.80 4.69
C VAL A 241 6.00 6.00 5.71
N THR A 242 6.34 6.47 6.91
CA THR A 242 5.37 6.76 7.97
C THR A 242 5.56 8.17 8.52
N TRP A 243 4.45 8.85 8.77
CA TRP A 243 4.43 10.16 9.42
C TRP A 243 3.15 10.31 10.24
N ASP A 244 3.07 11.37 11.02
CA ASP A 244 1.84 11.77 11.68
C ASP A 244 1.32 13.10 11.11
N VAL A 245 0.00 13.21 11.02
CA VAL A 245 -0.71 14.47 10.75
C VAL A 245 -1.88 14.53 11.72
N ASP A 246 -2.01 15.61 12.49
CA ASP A 246 -3.13 15.81 13.43
C ASP A 246 -3.40 14.62 14.37
N CYS A 247 -2.33 13.96 14.86
CA CYS A 247 -2.39 12.75 15.70
C CYS A 247 -2.94 11.48 15.02
N SER A 248 -3.11 11.51 13.70
CA SER A 248 -3.35 10.35 12.85
C SER A 248 -2.05 9.83 12.25
N ILE A 249 -1.93 8.51 12.12
CA ILE A 249 -0.80 7.87 11.45
C ILE A 249 -1.14 7.76 9.97
N GLU A 250 -0.20 8.21 9.15
CA GLU A 250 -0.24 8.06 7.71
C GLU A 250 0.86 7.11 7.26
N ILE A 251 0.58 6.28 6.26
CA ILE A 251 1.56 5.34 5.71
C ILE A 251 1.51 5.32 4.17
N ARG A 252 2.68 5.31 3.56
CA ARG A 252 2.89 5.18 2.11
C ARG A 252 3.77 3.99 1.81
N PHE A 253 3.46 3.30 0.72
CA PHE A 253 4.25 2.22 0.15
C PHE A 253 4.67 2.62 -1.26
N ASP A 254 5.98 2.62 -1.52
CA ASP A 254 6.53 2.93 -2.84
C ASP A 254 6.78 1.61 -3.56
N ILE A 255 6.24 1.47 -4.77
CA ILE A 255 6.22 0.25 -5.56
C ILE A 255 7.08 0.46 -6.79
N GLU A 256 8.12 -0.37 -6.92
CA GLU A 256 9.09 -0.28 -8.01
C GLU A 256 9.21 -1.64 -8.72
N PRO A 257 9.54 -1.66 -10.03
CA PRO A 257 9.91 -2.90 -10.70
C PRO A 257 11.15 -3.51 -10.04
N ILE A 258 11.23 -4.83 -9.99
CA ILE A 258 12.41 -5.56 -9.55
C ILE A 258 13.53 -5.37 -10.62
N PRO A 259 14.70 -4.80 -10.27
CA PRO A 259 15.85 -4.69 -11.18
C PRO A 259 16.18 -5.99 -11.94
N ALA A 260 16.44 -5.90 -13.25
CA ALA A 260 16.74 -7.04 -14.13
C ALA A 260 18.01 -7.84 -13.73
N SER A 261 18.92 -7.25 -12.95
CA SER A 261 20.03 -7.96 -12.30
C SER A 261 19.57 -9.03 -11.29
N MET A 262 18.27 -9.14 -11.02
CA MET A 262 17.63 -10.16 -10.18
C MET A 262 16.91 -11.27 -10.96
N GLY A 263 16.84 -11.19 -12.30
CA GLY A 263 16.03 -12.10 -13.14
C GLY A 263 16.81 -13.19 -13.88
N SER A 264 18.12 -13.30 -13.69
CA SER A 264 18.96 -14.25 -14.43
C SER A 264 19.84 -15.08 -13.48
N THR A 265 19.33 -16.21 -13.04
CA THR A 265 20.16 -17.39 -12.77
C THR A 265 19.76 -18.48 -13.73
N ASP A 266 20.35 -18.40 -14.93
CA ASP A 266 20.65 -19.56 -15.77
C ASP A 266 22.19 -19.66 -15.86
#